data_AF-A0A368JNB4-F1
#
_entry.id   AF-A0A368JNB4-F1
#
_cell.length_a   1.000
_cell.length_b   1.000
_cell.length_c   1.000
_cell.angle_alpha   90.00
_cell.angle_beta   90.00
_cell.angle_gamma   90.00
#
_symmetry.space_group_name_H-M   'P 1'
#
loop_
_entity.id
_entity.type
_entity.pdbx_description
1 polymer ?
#
loop_
_entity_poly.entity_id
_entity_poly.type
_entity_poly.pdbx_seq_one_letter_code
_entity_poly.pdbx_strand_id
1 'polypeptide(L)' 'MTHTIIIETENESVFERVKEFAQHIGAPFSESHTDAKTVDQEEALKRFFGSWEGEESGDELVEMIYRARNDRSRDIEL' A
#
# COMPACT_ATOMS: atom_id res chain seq x y z
N MET A 1 -31.30 17.43 -15.58
CA MET A 1 -31.65 16.20 -14.86
C MET A 1 -30.38 15.37 -14.75
N THR A 2 -29.90 15.12 -13.53
CA THR A 2 -28.72 14.31 -13.26
C THR A 2 -29.13 12.84 -13.13
N HIS A 3 -28.47 11.96 -13.88
CA HIS A 3 -28.67 10.52 -13.79
C HIS A 3 -27.50 9.92 -13.02
N THR A 4 -27.79 9.17 -11.96
CA THR A 4 -26.80 8.49 -11.15
C THR A 4 -26.83 7.00 -11.49
N ILE A 5 -25.67 6.43 -11.80
CA ILE A 5 -25.50 5.00 -12.04
C ILE A 5 -24.74 4.44 -10.83
N ILE A 6 -25.30 3.39 -10.20
CA ILE A 6 -24.67 2.68 -9.08
C ILE A 6 -24.22 1.32 -9.60
N ILE A 7 -22.94 1.00 -9.39
CA ILE A 7 -22.33 -0.26 -9.84
C ILE A 7 -21.77 -0.95 -8.59
N GLU A 8 -22.28 -2.14 -8.30
CA GLU A 8 -21.80 -3.02 -7.25
C GLU A 8 -21.08 -4.20 -7.90
N THR A 9 -19.82 -4.42 -7.55
CA THR A 9 -19.04 -5.54 -8.09
C THR A 9 -18.06 -6.06 -7.05
N GLU A 10 -17.91 -7.38 -6.98
CA GLU A 10 -16.89 -8.06 -6.18
C GLU A 10 -15.58 -8.25 -6.97
N ASN A 11 -15.58 -7.92 -8.27
CA ASN A 11 -14.45 -8.14 -9.16
C ASN A 11 -13.67 -6.83 -9.37
N GLU A 12 -12.49 -6.76 -8.77
CA GLU A 12 -11.58 -5.61 -8.85
C GLU A 12 -11.27 -5.18 -10.29
N SER A 13 -11.09 -6.13 -11.21
CA SER A 13 -10.77 -5.81 -12.60
C SER A 13 -11.92 -5.14 -13.34
N VAL A 14 -13.16 -5.41 -12.94
CA VAL A 14 -14.36 -4.78 -13.50
C VAL A 14 -14.51 -3.38 -12.91
N PHE A 15 -14.25 -3.21 -11.61
CA PHE A 15 -14.24 -1.92 -10.93
C PHE A 15 -13.26 -0.95 -11.59
N GLU A 16 -12.01 -1.36 -11.79
CA GLU A 16 -10.98 -0.52 -12.40
C GLU A 16 -11.36 -0.06 -13.82
N ARG A 17 -11.90 -0.94 -14.66
CA ARG A 17 -12.37 -0.57 -16.01
C ARG A 17 -13.49 0.47 -15.98
N VAL A 18 -14.41 0.34 -15.04
CA VAL A 18 -15.53 1.29 -14.88
C VAL A 18 -15.01 2.64 -14.38
N LYS A 19 -14.05 2.63 -13.44
CA LYS A 19 -13.39 3.83 -12.92
C LYS A 19 -12.62 4.55 -14.03
N GLU A 20 -11.81 3.83 -14.80
CA GLU A 20 -11.11 4.38 -15.97
C GLU A 20 -12.10 4.99 -16.97
N PHE A 21 -13.20 4.31 -17.27
CA PHE A 21 -14.22 4.82 -18.16
C PHE A 21 -14.85 6.12 -17.63
N ALA A 22 -15.23 6.16 -16.35
CA ALA A 22 -15.79 7.36 -15.71
C ALA A 22 -14.84 8.55 -15.78
N GLN A 23 -13.54 8.32 -15.55
CA GLN A 23 -12.50 9.34 -15.68
C GLN A 23 -12.37 9.85 -17.12
N HIS A 24 -12.37 8.94 -18.11
CA HIS A 24 -12.26 9.32 -19.52
C HIS A 24 -13.42 10.18 -20.00
N ILE A 25 -14.64 9.94 -19.50
CA ILE A 25 -15.81 10.75 -19.84
C ILE A 25 -15.97 11.99 -18.94
N GLY A 26 -15.06 12.22 -18.00
CA GLY A 26 -15.11 13.34 -17.05
C GLY A 26 -16.31 13.29 -16.10
N ALA A 27 -16.85 12.09 -15.83
CA ALA A 27 -17.99 11.93 -14.94
C ALA A 27 -17.51 11.95 -13.47
N PRO A 28 -18.19 12.69 -12.58
CA PRO A 28 -17.93 12.60 -11.16
C PRO A 28 -18.33 11.20 -10.65
N PHE A 29 -17.45 10.57 -9.90
CA PHE A 29 -17.70 9.26 -9.30
C PHE A 29 -17.34 9.26 -7.80
N SER A 30 -17.96 8.36 -7.05
CA SER A 30 -17.67 8.08 -5.63
C SER A 30 -17.49 6.58 -5.48
N GLU A 31 -16.46 6.17 -4.75
CA GLU A 31 -16.16 4.75 -4.49
C GLU A 31 -16.34 4.42 -3.01
N SER A 32 -16.81 3.21 -2.73
CA SER A 32 -16.93 2.67 -1.38
C SER A 32 -16.49 1.21 -1.43
N HIS A 33 -15.42 0.89 -0.73
CA HIS A 33 -14.88 -0.46 -0.65
C HIS A 33 -15.38 -1.12 0.63
N THR A 34 -15.94 -2.32 0.50
CA THR A 34 -16.22 -3.18 1.65
C THR A 34 -14.97 -4.03 1.87
N ASP A 35 -14.01 -3.51 2.64
CA ASP A 35 -12.81 -4.28 2.99
C ASP A 35 -13.21 -5.49 3.85
N ALA A 36 -13.18 -6.68 3.26
CA ALA A 36 -13.38 -7.95 3.96
C ALA A 36 -12.16 -8.37 4.81
N LYS A 37 -11.20 -7.47 5.02
CA LYS A 37 -9.92 -7.78 5.67
C LYS A 37 -9.61 -6.78 6.77
N THR A 38 -9.93 -7.14 8.00
CA THR A 38 -9.43 -6.39 9.17
C THR A 38 -8.97 -7.34 10.27
N VAL A 39 -9.75 -8.36 10.62
CA VAL A 39 -9.42 -9.20 11.79
C VAL A 39 -8.16 -10.05 11.59
N ASP A 40 -8.05 -10.78 10.48
CA ASP A 40 -6.93 -11.71 10.24
C ASP A 40 -5.61 -10.99 9.91
N GLN A 41 -5.69 -9.87 9.20
CA GLN A 41 -4.49 -9.07 8.88
C GLN A 41 -3.96 -8.32 10.10
N GLU A 42 -4.83 -7.85 11.00
CA GLU A 42 -4.38 -7.20 12.22
C GLU A 42 -3.73 -8.20 13.19
N GLU A 43 -4.25 -9.42 13.29
CA GLU A 43 -3.58 -10.50 14.03
C GLU A 43 -2.24 -10.89 13.41
N ALA A 44 -2.18 -11.04 12.08
CA ALA A 44 -0.94 -11.35 11.38
C ALA A 44 0.12 -10.25 11.58
N LEU A 45 -0.28 -8.97 11.52
CA LEU A 45 0.60 -7.84 11.82
C LEU A 45 1.08 -7.88 13.28
N LYS A 46 0.19 -8.13 14.24
CA LYS A 46 0.58 -8.25 15.66
C LYS A 46 1.56 -9.39 15.91
N ARG A 47 1.44 -10.51 15.19
CA ARG A 47 2.40 -11.63 15.27
C ARG A 47 3.74 -11.31 14.62
N PHE A 48 3.74 -10.47 13.59
CA PHE A 48 4.97 -10.01 12.93
C PHE A 48 5.73 -8.97 13.78
N PHE A 49 5.02 -8.09 14.49
CA PHE A 49 5.64 -7.18 15.44
C PHE A 49 6.30 -7.96 16.60
N GLY A 50 7.63 -7.96 16.63
CA GLY A 50 8.43 -8.64 17.65
C GLY A 50 8.89 -10.05 17.29
N SER A 51 8.48 -10.62 16.14
CA SER A 51 9.07 -11.87 15.63
C SER A 51 10.42 -11.65 14.94
N TRP A 52 10.78 -10.39 14.68
CA TRP A 52 12.10 -10.03 14.17
C TRP A 52 13.09 -10.04 15.33
N GLU A 53 13.70 -11.20 15.57
CA GLU A 53 14.85 -11.36 16.45
C GLU A 53 16.12 -11.35 15.59
N GLY A 54 16.81 -10.22 15.55
CA GLY A 54 18.17 -10.12 15.01
C GLY A 54 19.20 -10.35 16.12
N GLU A 55 20.41 -10.76 15.75
CA GLU A 55 21.54 -10.78 16.69
C GLU A 55 21.96 -9.34 17.05
N GLU A 56 21.62 -8.38 16.18
CA GLU A 56 21.90 -6.96 16.33
C GLU A 56 20.83 -6.24 17.16
N SER A 57 21.30 -5.42 18.09
CA SER A 57 20.47 -4.45 18.80
C SER A 57 19.95 -3.34 17.88
N GLY A 58 18.89 -2.65 18.31
CA GLY A 58 18.35 -1.51 17.56
C GLY A 58 19.39 -0.40 17.30
N ASP A 59 20.29 -0.16 18.26
CA ASP A 59 21.35 0.84 18.11
C ASP A 59 22.41 0.42 17.07
N GLU A 60 22.75 -0.87 17.02
CA GLU A 60 23.66 -1.43 16.01
C GLU A 60 23.05 -1.34 14.61
N LEU A 61 21.76 -1.62 14.46
CA LEU A 61 21.04 -1.45 13.19
C LEU A 61 21.06 0.01 12.71
N VAL A 62 20.85 0.95 13.63
CA VAL A 62 20.92 2.39 13.33
C VAL A 62 22.32 2.75 12.85
N GLU A 63 23.36 2.32 13.55
CA GLU A 63 24.75 2.57 13.16
C GLU A 63 25.09 1.95 11.79
N MET A 64 24.65 0.73 11.53
CA MET A 64 24.84 0.05 10.25
C MET A 64 24.18 0.80 9.09
N ILE A 65 22.95 1.29 9.27
CA ILE A 65 22.23 2.09 8.26
C ILE A 65 22.96 3.41 7.99
N TYR A 66 23.42 4.09 9.04
CA TYR A 66 24.18 5.34 8.90
C TYR A 66 25.49 5.13 8.15
N ARG A 67 26.26 4.10 8.51
CA ARG A 67 27.50 3.73 7.82
C ARG A 67 27.23 3.35 6.36
N ALA A 68 26.24 2.49 6.10
CA ALA A 68 25.88 2.10 4.73
C ALA A 68 25.51 3.31 3.84
N ARG A 69 24.86 4.32 4.42
CA ARG A 69 24.44 5.54 3.70
C ARG A 69 25.59 6.50 3.42
N ASN A 70 26.55 6.61 4.34
CA ASN A 70 27.57 7.67 4.32
C ASN A 70 28.96 7.17 3.89
N ASP A 71 29.30 5.91 4.14
CA ASP A 71 30.65 5.36 3.87
C ASP A 71 30.79 4.77 2.46
N ARG A 72 29.67 4.49 1.77
CA ARG A 72 29.71 4.12 0.36
C ARG A 72 29.64 5.37 -0.50
N SER A 73 30.70 5.64 -1.27
CA SER A 73 30.61 6.54 -2.43
C SER A 73 29.44 6.05 -3.26
N ARG A 74 28.39 6.86 -3.38
CA ARG A 74 27.28 6.52 -4.26
C ARG A 74 27.84 6.61 -5.67
N ASP A 75 28.13 5.46 -6.26
CA ASP A 75 28.45 5.35 -7.68
C ASP A 75 27.16 5.64 -8.46
N ILE A 76 26.86 6.93 -8.60
CA ILE A 76 25.78 7.43 -9.44
C ILE A 76 26.45 7.96 -10.69
N GLU A 77 26.49 7.13 -11.73
CA GLU A 77 26.73 7.62 -13.09
C GLU A 77 25.49 8.43 -13.51
N LEU A 78 25.69 9.74 -13.74
CA LEU A 78 24.66 10.65 -14.28
C LEU A 78 24.72 10.66 -15.80
#